data_AF-A0A1H6MIA0-F1
#
_entry.id   AF-A0A1H6MIA0-F1
#
_cell.length_a   1.000
_cell.length_b   1.000
_cell.length_c   1.000
_cell.angle_alpha   90.00
_cell.angle_beta   90.00
_cell.angle_gamma   90.00
#
_symmetry.space_group_name_H-M   'P 1'
#
loop_
_entity.id
_entity.type
_entity.pdbx_description
1 polymer ?
#
loop_
_entity_poly.entity_id
_entity_poly.type
_entity_poly.pdbx_seq_one_letter_code
_entity_poly.pdbx_strand_id
1 'polypeptide(L)'
;NKWQTLSAYFKYPDYVRTAIYTTNAVEAVHRQFRKLTKTKGGFANENSLLKLLYAGILQASERWTHPVQNWNLTLSQLSIHFEGRLDAHIDL
;
A
#
# COMPACT_ATOMS: atom_id res chain seq x y z
N ASN A 1 4.52 25.14 -1.03
CA ASN A 1 3.68 24.94 0.17
C ASN A 1 2.72 23.78 -0.11
N LYS A 2 2.77 22.67 0.65
CA LYS A 2 1.93 21.46 0.46
C LYS A 2 1.05 21.17 1.69
N TRP A 3 1.02 22.11 2.63
CA TRP A 3 0.38 21.94 3.93
C TRP A 3 -1.11 21.61 3.84
N GLN A 4 -1.83 22.20 2.88
CA GLN A 4 -3.25 21.95 2.67
C GLN A 4 -3.56 20.47 2.39
N THR A 5 -2.65 19.75 1.74
CA THR A 5 -2.78 18.31 1.48
C THR A 5 -2.42 17.50 2.72
N LEU A 6 -1.33 17.87 3.40
CA LEU A 6 -0.84 17.15 4.58
C LEU A 6 -1.75 17.30 5.79
N SER A 7 -2.44 18.43 5.95
CA SER A 7 -3.30 18.68 7.10
C SER A 7 -4.48 17.70 7.20
N ALA A 8 -4.91 17.11 6.06
CA ALA A 8 -5.98 16.11 6.03
C ALA A 8 -5.64 14.85 6.83
N TYR A 9 -4.35 14.49 6.91
CA TYR A 9 -3.87 13.34 7.67
C TYR A 9 -4.20 13.42 9.16
N PHE A 10 -4.21 14.64 9.73
CA PHE A 10 -4.49 14.84 11.16
C PHE A 10 -5.98 14.74 11.52
N LYS A 11 -6.87 14.54 10.54
CA LYS A 11 -8.28 14.24 10.78
C LYS A 11 -8.50 12.82 11.31
N TYR A 12 -7.50 11.94 11.18
CA TYR A 12 -7.59 10.53 11.56
C TYR A 12 -6.99 10.28 12.94
N PRO A 13 -7.54 9.34 13.73
CA PRO A 13 -6.97 8.93 15.01
C PRO A 13 -5.63 8.20 14.80
N ASP A 14 -4.86 8.08 15.88
CA ASP A 14 -3.47 7.61 15.85
C ASP A 14 -3.27 6.23 15.19
N TYR A 15 -4.15 5.27 15.45
CA TYR A 15 -4.07 3.93 14.86
C TYR A 15 -4.34 3.93 13.35
N VAL A 16 -5.25 4.77 12.85
CA VAL A 16 -5.47 4.94 11.40
C VAL A 16 -4.28 5.62 10.75
N ARG A 17 -3.76 6.67 11.40
CA ARG A 17 -2.55 7.36 10.98
C ARG A 17 -1.38 6.39 10.86
N THR A 18 -1.22 5.47 11.81
CA THR A 18 -0.20 4.42 11.81
C THR A 18 -0.25 3.55 10.55
N ALA A 19 -1.44 3.09 10.16
CA ALA A 19 -1.62 2.34 8.92
C ALA A 19 -1.30 3.16 7.66
N ILE A 20 -1.51 4.48 7.68
CA ILE A 20 -1.23 5.38 6.55
C ILE A 20 0.28 5.68 6.42
N TYR A 21 0.96 6.02 7.53
CA TYR A 21 2.35 6.48 7.48
C TYR A 21 3.36 5.34 7.43
N THR A 22 2.97 4.09 7.69
CA THR A 22 3.89 2.96 7.63
C THR A 22 4.39 2.75 6.20
N THR A 23 5.56 3.28 5.89
CA THR A 23 6.19 3.20 4.56
C THR A 23 6.74 1.81 4.27
N ASN A 24 6.82 0.92 5.26
CA ASN A 24 7.36 -0.44 5.15
C ASN A 24 6.81 -1.20 3.94
N ALA A 25 5.52 -1.10 3.63
CA ALA A 25 4.91 -1.78 2.48
C ALA A 25 5.44 -1.23 1.14
N VAL A 26 5.44 0.09 0.98
CA VAL A 26 5.93 0.76 -0.24
C VAL A 26 7.44 0.57 -0.41
N GLU A 27 8.20 0.71 0.68
CA GLU A 27 9.65 0.51 0.68
C GLU A 27 10.04 -0.93 0.37
N ALA A 28 9.30 -1.91 0.88
CA ALA A 28 9.51 -3.32 0.56
C ALA A 28 9.33 -3.59 -0.94
N VAL A 29 8.27 -3.05 -1.56
CA VAL A 29 8.05 -3.14 -3.01
C VAL A 29 9.19 -2.46 -3.77
N HIS A 30 9.56 -1.22 -3.41
CA HIS A 30 10.67 -0.51 -4.04
C HIS A 30 12.00 -1.24 -3.90
N ARG A 31 12.26 -1.89 -2.76
CA ARG A 31 13.46 -2.71 -2.55
C ARG A 31 13.45 -3.92 -3.46
N GLN A 32 12.30 -4.59 -3.60
CA GLN A 32 12.15 -5.74 -4.49
C GLN A 32 12.40 -5.35 -5.95
N PHE A 33 11.84 -4.23 -6.42
CA PHE A 33 12.08 -3.74 -7.78
C PHE A 33 13.54 -3.42 -8.02
N ARG A 34 14.18 -2.67 -7.12
CA ARG A 34 15.63 -2.39 -7.21
C ARG A 34 16.45 -3.67 -7.25
N LYS A 35 16.10 -4.70 -6.47
CA LYS A 35 16.78 -6.00 -6.48
C LYS A 35 16.65 -6.71 -7.83
N LEU A 36 15.45 -6.69 -8.43
CA LEU A 36 15.19 -7.34 -9.72
C LEU A 36 15.88 -6.63 -10.89
N THR A 37 15.99 -5.31 -10.84
CA THR A 37 16.60 -4.52 -11.91
C THR A 37 18.11 -4.38 -11.77
N LYS A 38 18.71 -4.49 -10.56
CA LYS A 38 20.16 -4.22 -10.36
C LYS A 38 21.09 -5.07 -11.23
N THR A 39 20.68 -6.29 -11.59
CA THR A 39 21.52 -7.23 -12.36
C THR A 39 21.22 -7.19 -13.86
N LYS A 40 20.24 -6.39 -14.29
CA LYS A 40 19.86 -6.23 -15.69
C LYS A 40 20.49 -4.93 -16.20
N GLY A 41 21.45 -5.03 -17.11
CA GLY A 41 22.12 -3.85 -17.69
C GLY A 41 21.16 -2.97 -18.49
N GLY A 42 20.29 -3.57 -19.30
CA GLY A 42 19.27 -2.88 -20.09
C GLY A 42 18.12 -3.82 -20.47
N PHE A 43 17.00 -3.23 -20.88
CA PHE A 43 15.81 -3.96 -21.31
C PHE A 43 15.60 -3.75 -22.82
N ALA A 44 15.16 -4.79 -23.52
CA ALA A 44 14.93 -4.73 -24.96
C ALA A 44 13.76 -3.80 -25.36
N ASN A 45 12.78 -3.65 -24.47
CA ASN A 45 11.64 -2.74 -24.59
C ASN A 45 10.94 -2.58 -23.22
N GLU A 46 10.02 -1.63 -23.14
CA GLU A 46 9.23 -1.36 -21.93
C GLU A 46 8.43 -2.58 -21.46
N ASN A 47 7.84 -3.34 -22.38
CA ASN A 47 7.05 -4.54 -22.04
C ASN A 47 7.89 -5.60 -21.32
N SER A 48 9.17 -5.71 -21.65
CA SER A 48 10.09 -6.66 -21.00
C SER A 48 10.38 -6.25 -19.55
N LEU A 49 10.50 -4.94 -19.29
CA LEU A 49 10.59 -4.40 -17.93
C LEU A 49 9.29 -4.65 -17.16
N LEU A 50 8.14 -4.31 -17.74
CA LEU A 50 6.84 -4.49 -17.09
C LEU A 50 6.56 -5.95 -16.72
N LYS A 51 6.87 -6.91 -17.61
CA LYS A 51 6.75 -8.34 -17.33
C LYS A 51 7.62 -8.79 -16.15
N LEU A 52 8.86 -8.30 -16.08
CA LEU A 52 9.77 -8.60 -14.97
C LEU A 52 9.23 -8.05 -13.64
N LEU A 53 8.77 -6.79 -13.63
CA LEU A 53 8.20 -6.18 -12.43
C LEU A 53 6.93 -6.91 -11.99
N TYR A 54 6.04 -7.24 -12.93
CA TYR A 54 4.82 -7.99 -12.67
C TYR A 54 5.11 -9.35 -12.01
N ALA A 55 6.03 -10.13 -12.58
CA ALA A 55 6.44 -11.41 -11.99
C ALA A 55 7.05 -11.23 -10.58
N GLY A 56 7.79 -10.13 -10.38
CA GLY A 56 8.32 -9.74 -9.08
C GLY A 56 7.26 -9.43 -8.03
N ILE A 57 6.18 -8.73 -8.43
CA ILE A 57 5.02 -8.45 -7.56
C ILE A 57 4.29 -9.74 -7.24
N LEU A 58 4.06 -10.61 -8.24
CA LEU A 58 3.35 -11.87 -8.03
C LEU A 58 4.04 -12.70 -6.94
N GLN A 59 5.35 -12.88 -7.05
CA GLN A 59 6.14 -13.57 -6.02
C GLN A 59 6.15 -12.85 -4.66
N ALA A 60 6.16 -11.51 -4.63
CA ALA A 60 6.11 -10.77 -3.39
C ALA A 60 4.75 -10.91 -2.69
N SER A 61 3.67 -10.92 -3.46
CA SER A 61 2.29 -10.98 -2.97
C SER A 61 1.98 -12.31 -2.27
N GLU A 62 2.62 -13.41 -2.66
CA GLU A 62 2.54 -14.70 -1.96
C GLU A 62 2.96 -14.62 -0.48
N ARG A 63 3.78 -13.61 -0.13
CA ARG A 63 4.28 -13.41 1.25
C ARG A 63 3.46 -12.39 2.04
N TRP A 64 2.48 -11.73 1.42
CA TRP A 64 1.63 -10.73 2.07
C TRP A 64 0.45 -11.39 2.80
N THR A 65 0.76 -12.32 3.69
CA THR A 65 -0.22 -13.09 4.46
C THR A 65 -0.49 -12.51 5.85
N HIS A 66 0.41 -11.64 6.34
CA HIS A 66 0.25 -11.04 7.65
C HIS A 66 -0.82 -9.94 7.66
N PRO A 67 -1.77 -9.98 8.62
CA PRO A 67 -2.80 -8.96 8.71
C PRO A 67 -2.21 -7.61 9.13
N VAL A 68 -2.85 -6.54 8.70
CA VAL A 68 -2.51 -5.18 9.14
C VAL A 68 -2.86 -5.04 10.62
N GLN A 69 -1.93 -4.49 11.40
CA GLN A 69 -2.15 -4.27 12.83
C GLN A 69 -3.33 -3.31 13.05
N ASN A 70 -4.20 -3.64 14.01
CA ASN A 70 -5.39 -2.83 14.35
C ASN A 70 -6.34 -2.58 13.15
N TRP A 71 -6.38 -3.50 12.19
CA TRP A 71 -7.17 -3.31 10.97
C TRP A 71 -8.67 -3.16 11.25
N ASN A 72 -9.26 -4.00 12.12
CA ASN A 72 -10.69 -3.93 12.43
C ASN A 72 -11.09 -2.56 13.00
N LEU A 73 -10.30 -2.03 13.95
CA LEU A 73 -10.55 -0.72 14.54
C LEU A 73 -10.38 0.42 13.50
N THR A 74 -9.39 0.28 12.63
CA THR A 74 -9.17 1.21 11.51
C THR A 74 -10.36 1.19 10.55
N LEU A 75 -10.85 0.01 10.20
CA LEU A 75 -12.00 -0.19 9.33
C LEU A 75 -13.27 0.44 9.90
N SER A 76 -13.54 0.23 11.20
CA SER A 76 -14.69 0.86 11.87
C SER A 76 -14.63 2.39 11.81
N GLN A 77 -13.46 3.00 12.02
CA GLN A 77 -13.31 4.44 11.88
C GLN A 77 -13.49 4.93 10.45
N LEU A 78 -12.98 4.19 9.47
CA LEU A 78 -13.17 4.53 8.07
C LEU A 78 -14.65 4.46 7.68
N SER A 79 -15.41 3.49 8.21
CA SER A 79 -16.86 3.41 8.03
C SER A 79 -17.59 4.63 8.59
N ILE A 80 -17.23 5.09 9.80
CA ILE A 80 -17.80 6.29 10.41
C ILE A 80 -17.42 7.55 9.62
N HIS A 81 -16.15 7.68 9.22
CA HIS A 81 -15.65 8.86 8.50
C HIS A 81 -16.18 8.96 7.07
N PHE A 82 -16.53 7.83 6.47
CA PHE A 82 -17.01 7.70 5.10
C PHE A 82 -18.34 6.94 5.07
N GLU A 83 -19.34 7.50 5.75
CA GLU A 83 -20.68 6.91 5.88
C GLU A 83 -21.27 6.49 4.52
N GLY A 84 -21.86 5.29 4.46
CA GLY A 84 -22.48 4.73 3.27
C GLY A 84 -21.53 4.22 2.17
N ARG A 85 -20.21 4.42 2.31
CA ARG A 85 -19.24 4.01 1.26
C ARG A 85 -18.82 2.55 1.37
N LEU A 86 -18.97 1.94 2.55
CA LEU A 86 -18.48 0.59 2.83
C LEU A 86 -19.60 -0.44 3.00
N ASP A 87 -20.86 -0.01 3.04
CA ASP A 87 -22.03 -0.85 3.29
C ASP A 87 -22.18 -2.00 2.28
N ALA A 88 -21.71 -1.82 1.05
CA ALA A 88 -21.73 -2.86 0.01
C ALA A 88 -20.54 -3.85 0.10
N HIS A 89 -19.60 -3.61 1.01
CA HIS A 89 -18.32 -4.32 1.08
C HIS A 89 -18.01 -4.87 2.48
N ILE A 90 -18.83 -4.52 3.47
CA ILE A 90 -18.71 -5.00 4.84
C ILE A 90 -20.06 -5.60 5.21
N ASP A 91 -20.11 -6.92 5.37
CA ASP A 91 -21.18 -7.56 6.13
C ASP A 91 -20.86 -7.31 7.61
N LEU A 92 -21.53 -6.34 8.23
CA LEU A 92 -21.45 -6.10 9.67
C LEU A 92 -22.30 -7.11 10.44
#